data_AF-A0A656Z5P3-F1
#
_entry.id   AF-A0A656Z5P3-F1
#
_cell.length_a   1.000
_cell.length_b   1.000
_cell.length_c   1.000
_cell.angle_alpha   90.00
_cell.angle_beta   90.00
_cell.angle_gamma   90.00
#
_symmetry.space_group_name_H-M   'P 1'
#
loop_
_entity.id
_entity.type
_entity.pdbx_description
1 polymer ?
#
loop_
_entity_poly.entity_id
_entity_poly.type
_entity_poly.pdbx_seq_one_letter_code
_entity_poly.pdbx_strand_id
1 'polypeptide(L)'
;MVEERAADGFILFPPYLPGSAELFVELVVPELQRRGLFRTEYEGSTFRDHFGLKTPENTFRKLRLAGELRPQAPRRKPDQIVGAA
;
A
#
# COMPACT_ATOMS: atom_id res chain seq x y z
N MET A 1 15.71 -17.29 9.45
CA MET A 1 14.37 -17.23 8.82
C MET A 1 14.23 -16.05 7.85
N VAL A 2 14.84 -14.88 8.09
CA VAL A 2 14.95 -13.84 7.03
C VAL A 2 16.10 -14.16 6.07
N GLU A 3 17.21 -14.70 6.59
CA GLU A 3 18.40 -15.06 5.81
C GLU A 3 18.16 -16.16 4.75
N GLU A 4 17.12 -16.97 4.90
CA GLU A 4 16.74 -18.00 3.92
C GLU A 4 15.77 -17.49 2.84
N ARG A 5 15.51 -16.16 2.78
CA ARG A 5 14.58 -15.52 1.84
C ARG A 5 13.16 -16.09 1.87
N ALA A 6 12.69 -16.55 3.03
CA ALA A 6 11.35 -17.11 3.16
C ALA A 6 10.23 -16.04 3.06
N ALA A 7 10.52 -14.79 3.42
CA ALA A 7 9.59 -13.67 3.34
C ALA A 7 10.31 -12.31 3.25
N ASP A 8 9.68 -11.33 2.60
CA ASP A 8 10.13 -9.92 2.56
C ASP A 8 9.68 -9.12 3.80
N GLY A 9 8.73 -9.66 4.57
CA GLY A 9 8.18 -9.05 5.77
C GLY A 9 7.16 -9.94 6.46
N PHE A 10 6.69 -9.53 7.64
CA PHE A 10 5.76 -10.30 8.47
C PHE A 10 4.52 -9.49 8.79
N ILE A 11 3.37 -10.16 8.82
CA ILE A 11 2.12 -9.63 9.37
C ILE A 11 2.01 -10.13 10.80
N LEU A 12 1.87 -9.21 11.75
CA LEU A 12 1.70 -9.52 13.17
C LEU A 12 0.22 -9.69 13.50
N PHE A 13 -0.12 -10.76 14.21
CA PHE A 13 -1.44 -11.00 14.79
C PHE A 13 -1.32 -11.10 16.31
N PRO A 14 -1.38 -9.96 17.02
CA PRO A 14 -1.19 -9.94 18.47
C PRO A 14 -2.39 -10.58 19.18
N PRO A 15 -2.19 -11.38 20.24
CA PRO A 15 -3.29 -12.06 20.94
C PRO A 15 -4.26 -11.09 21.66
N TYR A 16 -3.79 -9.90 22.02
CA TYR A 16 -4.64 -8.84 22.59
C TYR A 16 -4.00 -7.45 22.41
N LEU A 17 -4.81 -6.41 22.31
CA LEU A 17 -4.34 -5.04 22.07
C LEU A 17 -4.67 -4.11 23.24
N PRO A 18 -3.81 -3.11 23.52
CA PRO A 18 -2.56 -2.79 22.81
C PRO A 18 -1.32 -3.56 23.33
N GLY A 19 -1.37 -4.12 24.55
CA GLY A 19 -0.17 -4.53 25.28
C GLY A 19 0.74 -5.54 24.59
N SER A 20 0.19 -6.53 23.87
CA SER A 20 1.06 -7.49 23.16
C SER A 20 1.78 -6.89 21.95
N ALA A 21 1.22 -5.84 21.33
CA ALA A 21 1.91 -5.08 20.29
C ALA A 21 2.98 -4.16 20.90
N GLU A 22 2.70 -3.53 22.04
CA GLU A 22 3.68 -2.69 22.77
C GLU A 22 4.91 -3.51 23.17
N LEU A 23 4.71 -4.69 23.77
CA LEU A 23 5.81 -5.59 24.12
C LEU A 23 6.66 -6.01 22.91
N PHE A 24 6.03 -6.21 21.74
CA PHE A 24 6.77 -6.51 20.52
C PHE A 24 7.65 -5.34 20.09
N VAL A 25 7.10 -4.11 20.12
CA VAL A 25 7.83 -2.89 19.78
C VAL A 25 8.96 -2.64 20.77
N GLU A 26 8.77 -2.89 22.06
CA GLU A 26 9.79 -2.65 23.09
C GLU A 26 10.91 -3.70 23.10
N LEU A 27 10.57 -4.98 22.86
CA LEU A 27 11.52 -6.08 23.04
C LEU A 27 12.12 -6.59 21.73
N VAL A 28 11.32 -6.66 20.66
CA VAL A 28 11.74 -7.31 19.40
C VAL A 28 12.31 -6.32 18.40
N VAL A 29 11.66 -5.17 18.23
CA VAL A 29 12.12 -4.16 17.24
C VAL A 29 13.57 -3.71 17.49
N PRO A 30 14.03 -3.42 18.73
CA PRO A 30 15.41 -3.02 18.97
C PRO A 30 16.42 -4.11 18.62
N GLU A 31 16.06 -5.38 18.82
CA GLU A 31 16.91 -6.51 18.44
C GLU A 31 17.05 -6.64 16.92
N LEU A 32 15.95 -6.46 16.19
CA LEU A 32 15.97 -6.45 14.73
C LEU A 32 16.78 -5.28 14.17
N GLN A 33 16.66 -4.10 14.78
CA GLN A 33 17.48 -2.92 14.44
C GLN A 33 18.96 -3.16 14.74
N ARG A 34 19.31 -3.72 15.91
CA ARG A 34 20.70 -4.04 16.27
C ARG A 34 21.37 -4.99 15.28
N ARG A 35 20.59 -5.93 14.72
CA ARG A 35 21.06 -6.89 13.71
C ARG A 35 21.05 -6.33 12.28
N GLY A 36 20.61 -5.09 12.07
CA GLY A 36 20.49 -4.49 10.73
C GLY A 36 19.37 -5.10 9.89
N LEU A 37 18.42 -5.81 10.51
CA LEU A 37 17.28 -6.46 9.84
C LEU A 37 16.04 -5.57 9.76
N PHE A 38 16.03 -4.45 10.48
CA PHE A 38 14.91 -3.51 10.50
C PHE A 38 15.41 -2.07 10.54
N ARG A 39 14.65 -1.17 9.90
CA ARG A 39 14.96 0.26 9.83
C ARG A 39 14.93 0.92 11.22
N THR A 40 15.81 1.90 11.41
CA THR A 40 15.84 2.76 12.63
C THR A 40 14.95 3.99 12.48
N GLU A 41 14.80 4.51 11.27
CA GLU A 41 13.99 5.67 10.95
C GLU A 41 13.25 5.50 9.62
N TYR A 42 12.25 6.36 9.38
CA TYR A 42 11.51 6.40 8.12
C TYR A 42 12.04 7.53 7.25
N GLU A 43 12.50 7.21 6.04
CA GLU A 43 13.09 8.20 5.11
C GLU A 43 12.05 8.92 4.24
N GLY A 44 10.81 8.44 4.19
CA GLY A 44 9.74 8.99 3.34
C GLY A 44 8.40 9.15 4.05
N SER A 45 7.49 9.87 3.41
CA SER A 45 6.18 10.23 3.99
C SER A 45 5.04 9.35 3.48
N THR A 46 5.27 8.57 2.43
CA THR A 46 4.26 7.68 1.86
C THR A 46 4.55 6.22 2.19
N PHE A 47 3.49 5.42 2.22
CA PHE A 47 3.61 3.96 2.32
C PHE A 47 4.54 3.41 1.23
N ARG A 48 4.48 3.94 0.00
CA ARG A 48 5.34 3.46 -1.08
C ARG A 48 6.83 3.69 -0.78
N ASP A 49 7.17 4.83 -0.19
CA ASP A 49 8.56 5.13 0.18
C ASP A 49 9.08 4.12 1.21
N HIS A 50 8.23 3.73 2.17
CA HIS A 50 8.61 2.78 3.23
C HIS A 50 8.92 1.37 2.72
N PHE A 51 8.48 1.04 1.50
CA PHE A 51 8.68 -0.24 0.82
C PHE A 51 9.53 -0.10 -0.45
N GLY A 52 10.12 1.07 -0.73
CA GLY A 52 10.92 1.31 -1.94
C GLY A 52 10.14 1.19 -3.25
N LEU A 53 8.82 1.39 -3.21
CA LEU A 53 7.93 1.23 -4.36
C LEU A 53 7.86 2.52 -5.19
N LYS A 54 7.92 2.40 -6.52
CA LYS A 54 7.73 3.54 -7.42
C LYS A 54 6.28 4.01 -7.41
N THR A 55 6.09 5.32 -7.46
CA THR A 55 4.76 5.91 -7.69
C THR A 55 4.32 5.65 -9.13
N PRO A 56 3.20 4.95 -9.36
CA PRO A 56 2.73 4.67 -10.71
C PRO A 56 2.23 5.97 -11.37
N GLU A 57 2.49 6.12 -12.66
CA GLU A 57 1.94 7.22 -13.43
C GLU A 57 0.41 7.05 -13.56
N ASN A 58 -0.34 8.12 -13.39
CA ASN A 58 -1.78 8.09 -13.58
C ASN A 58 -2.12 7.90 -15.08
N THR A 59 -2.63 6.72 -15.44
CA THR A 59 -2.99 6.39 -16.82
C THR A 59 -4.02 7.34 -17.42
N PHE A 60 -5.00 7.81 -16.64
CA PHE A 60 -5.98 8.79 -17.12
C PHE A 60 -5.35 10.14 -17.43
N ARG A 61 -4.35 10.57 -16.63
CA ARG A 61 -3.56 11.77 -16.92
C ARG A 61 -2.78 11.59 -18.22
N LYS A 62 -2.13 10.45 -18.40
CA LYS A 62 -1.38 10.12 -19.61
C LYS A 62 -2.27 10.12 -20.85
N LEU A 63 -3.39 9.43 -20.82
CA LEU A 63 -4.36 9.36 -21.92
C LEU A 63 -4.98 10.73 -22.22
N ARG A 64 -5.26 11.55 -21.21
CA ARG A 64 -5.75 12.92 -21.41
C ARG A 64 -4.72 13.80 -22.09
N LEU A 65 -3.45 13.70 -21.70
CA LEU A 65 -2.36 14.45 -22.33
C LEU A 65 -2.09 13.97 -23.77
N ALA A 66 -2.28 12.67 -24.04
CA ALA A 66 -2.16 12.08 -25.38
C ALA A 66 -3.37 12.37 -26.29
N GLY A 67 -4.45 12.98 -25.78
CA GLY A 67 -5.69 13.18 -26.53
C GLY A 67 -6.48 11.87 -26.79
N GLU A 68 -6.09 10.77 -26.15
CA GLU A 68 -6.66 9.43 -26.33
C GLU A 68 -7.79 9.13 -25.35
N LEU A 69 -7.98 9.99 -24.33
CA LEU A 69 -9.07 9.85 -23.39
C LEU A 69 -10.39 10.22 -24.10
N ARG A 70 -11.13 9.18 -24.52
CA ARG A 70 -12.48 9.36 -25.06
C ARG A 70 -13.33 10.13 -24.04
N PRO A 71 -14.13 11.11 -24.47
CA PRO A 71 -15.09 11.76 -23.58
C PRO A 71 -15.97 10.68 -22.97
N GLN A 72 -16.11 10.69 -21.63
CA GLN A 72 -17.06 9.80 -20.99
C GLN A 72 -18.42 10.04 -21.63
N ALA A 73 -19.04 8.97 -22.15
CA ALA A 73 -20.40 9.05 -22.65
C ALA A 73 -21.25 9.69 -21.54
N PRO A 74 -22.17 10.61 -21.88
CA PRO A 74 -23.03 11.23 -20.88
C PRO A 74 -23.65 10.11 -20.04
N ARG A 75 -23.58 10.23 -18.70
CA ARG A 75 -24.22 9.26 -17.81
C ARG A 75 -25.67 9.13 -18.28
N ARG A 76 -26.10 7.92 -18.66
CA ARG A 76 -27.50 7.67 -19.00
C ARG A 76 -28.33 8.17 -17.83
N LYS A 77 -29.28 9.05 -18.12
CA LYS A 77 -30.20 9.53 -17.11
C LYS A 77 -31.13 8.36 -16.69
N PRO A 78 -31.64 8.34 -15.45
CA PRO A 78 -32.43 7.21 -14.93
C PRO A 78 -33.64 6.83 -15.81
N ASP A 79 -34.22 7.79 -16.52
CA ASP A 79 -35.31 7.64 -17.49
C ASP A 79 -34.93 6.84 -18.75
N GLN A 80 -33.65 6.64 -19.02
CA GLN A 80 -33.14 5.91 -20.19
C GLN A 80 -32.82 4.43 -19.91
N ILE A 81 -33.21 3.91 -18.74
CA ILE A 81 -32.92 2.53 -18.30
C ILE A 81 -34.05 1.56 -18.67
N VAL A 82 -35.26 2.05 -18.95
CA VAL A 82 -36.45 1.21 -19.23
C VAL A 82 -36.76 1.17 -20.73
N GLY A 83 -36.30 0.13 -21.41
CA GLY A 83 -36.56 -0.05 -22.85
C GLY A 83 -36.07 -1.38 -23.43
N ALA A 84 -36.03 -2.44 -22.62
CA ALA A 84 -35.77 -3.80 -23.08
C ALA A 84 -36.67 -4.77 -22.31
N ALA A 85 -37.89 -4.94 -22.80
CA ALA A 85 -38.77 -6.08 -22.55
C ALA A 85 -39.77 -6.17 -23.71
#